data_AF-A0A793J7J0-F1
#
_entry.id   AF-A0A793J7J0-F1
#
_cell.length_a   1.000
_cell.length_b   1.000
_cell.length_c   1.000
_cell.angle_alpha   90.00
_cell.angle_beta   90.00
_cell.angle_gamma   90.00
#
_symmetry.space_group_name_H-M   'P 1'
#
loop_
_entity.id
_entity.type
_entity.pdbx_description
1 polymer ?
#
loop_
_entity_poly.entity_id
_entity_poly.type
_entity_poly.pdbx_seq_one_letter_code
_entity_poly.pdbx_strand_id
1 'polypeptide(L)'
;DIISISIKKDKDIILNEVLSIIEHVWLTEDWLLESPSRVSIVEDKHIYYFHLLKDFFTSLPDACFIDSEQRENALLMIGKVIDYKEEII
;
A
#
# COMPACT_ATOMS: atom_id res chain seq x y z
N ASP A 1 9.62 8.94 0.40
CA ASP A 1 9.65 8.00 -0.73
C ASP A 1 9.65 6.57 -0.20
N ILE A 2 8.79 5.69 -0.71
CA ILE A 2 8.66 4.29 -0.27
C ILE A 2 9.99 3.53 -0.45
N ILE A 3 10.72 3.81 -1.53
CA ILE A 3 11.99 3.12 -1.82
C ILE A 3 13.03 3.40 -0.73
N SER A 4 13.06 4.62 -0.20
CA SER A 4 14.02 5.02 0.85
C SER A 4 13.81 4.34 2.20
N ILE A 5 12.61 3.81 2.44
CA ILE A 5 12.24 3.13 3.69
C ILE A 5 12.23 1.59 3.55
N SER A 6 12.51 1.08 2.35
CA SER A 6 12.76 -0.36 2.12
C SER A 6 14.20 -0.74 2.46
N ILE A 7 14.38 -1.90 3.08
CA ILE A 7 15.68 -2.52 3.36
C ILE A 7 16.42 -2.82 2.05
N LYS A 8 15.70 -3.31 1.03
CA LYS A 8 16.28 -3.73 -0.25
C LYS A 8 16.55 -2.55 -1.19
N LYS A 9 15.86 -1.42 -1.01
CA LYS A 9 15.94 -0.22 -1.87
C LYS A 9 15.76 -0.52 -3.36
N ASP A 10 15.01 -1.57 -3.66
CA ASP A 10 14.76 -2.05 -5.01
C ASP A 10 13.42 -1.50 -5.51
N LYS A 11 13.48 -0.70 -6.58
CA LYS A 11 12.29 -0.08 -7.18
C LYS A 11 11.34 -1.14 -7.74
N ASP A 12 11.86 -2.22 -8.31
CA ASP A 12 11.04 -3.22 -9.01
C ASP A 12 10.23 -4.04 -8.01
N ILE A 13 10.77 -4.27 -6.80
CA ILE A 13 10.03 -4.89 -5.69
C ILE A 13 8.84 -4.03 -5.27
N ILE A 14 9.04 -2.71 -5.14
CA ILE A 14 7.96 -1.78 -4.80
C ILE A 14 6.92 -1.71 -5.92
N LEU A 15 7.38 -1.63 -7.17
CA LEU A 15 6.49 -1.59 -8.34
C LEU A 15 5.63 -2.85 -8.42
N ASN A 16 6.21 -4.03 -8.22
CA ASN A 16 5.48 -5.29 -8.24
C ASN A 16 4.41 -5.36 -7.14
N GLU A 17 4.68 -4.81 -5.96
CA GLU A 17 3.67 -4.75 -4.89
C GLU A 17 2.54 -3.78 -5.23
N VAL A 18 2.85 -2.61 -5.80
CA VAL A 18 1.83 -1.66 -6.30
C VAL A 18 0.94 -2.31 -7.34
N LEU A 19 1.52 -3.01 -8.31
CA LEU A 19 0.77 -3.76 -9.32
C LEU A 19 -0.07 -4.86 -8.68
N SER A 20 0.47 -5.58 -7.69
CA SER A 20 -0.26 -6.62 -6.95
C SER A 20 -1.49 -6.07 -6.23
N ILE A 21 -1.42 -4.85 -5.68
CA ILE A 21 -2.57 -4.17 -5.05
C ILE A 21 -3.62 -3.81 -6.10
N ILE A 22 -3.20 -3.27 -7.25
CA ILE A 22 -4.09 -2.90 -8.36
C ILE A 22 -4.76 -4.14 -8.97
N GLU A 23 -4.05 -5.25 -9.10
CA GLU A 23 -4.59 -6.50 -9.65
C GLU A 23 -5.54 -7.22 -8.66
N HIS A 24 -5.48 -6.89 -7.38
CA HIS A 24 -6.30 -7.52 -6.34
C HIS A 24 -7.73 -6.95 -6.33
N VAL A 25 -8.62 -7.54 -7.12
CA VAL A 25 -10.05 -7.17 -7.16
C VAL A 25 -10.70 -7.25 -5.77
N TRP A 26 -10.30 -8.22 -4.95
CA TRP A 26 -10.79 -8.44 -3.59
C TRP A 26 -9.72 -8.12 -2.54
N LEU A 27 -9.17 -6.91 -2.57
CA LEU A 27 -8.17 -6.47 -1.62
C LEU A 27 -8.72 -6.60 -0.18
N THR A 28 -8.11 -7.47 0.64
CA THR A 28 -8.49 -7.67 2.05
C THR A 28 -7.54 -6.93 2.98
N GLU A 29 -8.01 -6.64 4.19
CA GLU A 29 -7.23 -5.98 5.24
C GLU A 29 -6.04 -6.85 5.65
N ASP A 30 -6.27 -8.14 5.91
CA ASP A 30 -5.23 -9.12 6.25
C ASP A 30 -4.13 -9.21 5.20
N TRP A 31 -4.49 -9.22 3.91
CA TRP A 31 -3.51 -9.27 2.84
C TRP A 31 -2.68 -7.98 2.78
N LEU A 32 -3.32 -6.83 2.99
CA LEU A 32 -2.68 -5.52 2.93
C LEU A 32 -1.79 -5.26 4.15
N LEU A 33 -2.16 -5.77 5.33
CA LEU A 33 -1.35 -5.71 6.57
C LEU A 33 0.05 -6.31 6.38
N GLU A 34 0.17 -7.35 5.56
CA GLU A 34 1.45 -8.02 5.24
C GLU A 34 2.25 -7.35 4.10
N SER A 35 1.72 -6.28 3.49
CA SER A 35 2.37 -5.56 2.40
C SER A 35 3.77 -5.03 2.75
N PRO A 36 4.00 -4.37 3.90
CA PRO A 36 5.33 -3.89 4.29
C PRO A 36 6.34 -5.03 4.43
N SER A 37 5.90 -6.22 4.85
CA SER A 37 6.74 -7.42 4.96
C SER A 37 7.20 -7.91 3.59
N ARG A 38 6.29 -7.99 2.61
CA ARG A 38 6.60 -8.43 1.22
C ARG A 38 7.65 -7.56 0.56
N VAL A 39 7.56 -6.23 0.76
CA VAL A 39 8.51 -5.25 0.21
C VAL A 39 9.69 -4.91 1.14
N SER A 40 9.81 -5.62 2.26
CA SER A 40 10.92 -5.49 3.22
C SER A 40 11.09 -4.06 3.75
N ILE A 41 10.01 -3.42 4.21
CA ILE A 41 10.06 -2.12 4.90
C ILE A 41 10.62 -2.28 6.31
N VAL A 42 11.42 -1.31 6.75
CA VAL A 42 11.92 -1.25 8.14
C VAL A 42 10.74 -1.18 9.12
N GLU A 43 10.74 -2.03 10.16
CA GLU A 43 9.61 -2.25 11.08
C GLU A 43 9.01 -0.97 11.67
N ASP A 44 9.85 -0.04 12.13
CA ASP A 44 9.43 1.24 12.73
C ASP A 44 8.77 2.21 11.73
N LYS A 45 8.79 1.88 10.43
CA LYS A 45 8.22 2.68 9.34
C LYS A 45 7.02 2.03 8.67
N HIS A 46 6.47 0.94 9.22
CA HIS A 46 5.33 0.24 8.61
C HIS A 46 4.07 1.11 8.51
N ILE A 47 3.74 1.93 9.52
CA ILE A 47 2.60 2.86 9.43
C ILE A 47 2.90 3.97 8.41
N TYR A 48 4.09 4.55 8.47
CA TYR A 48 4.52 5.57 7.52
C TYR A 48 4.48 5.08 6.06
N TYR A 49 4.78 3.80 5.83
CA TYR A 49 4.60 3.16 4.53
C TYR A 49 3.15 3.23 4.02
N PHE A 50 2.15 2.94 4.86
CA PHE A 50 0.75 3.01 4.43
C PHE A 50 0.29 4.42 4.12
N HIS A 51 0.76 5.44 4.85
CA HIS A 51 0.51 6.84 4.49
C HIS A 51 1.09 7.17 3.11
N LEU A 52 2.35 6.80 2.86
CA LEU A 52 2.98 7.00 1.55
C LEU A 52 2.27 6.23 0.44
N LEU A 53 1.77 5.02 0.72
CA LEU A 53 1.01 4.21 -0.21
C LEU A 53 -0.34 4.88 -0.54
N LYS A 54 -1.04 5.41 0.46
CA LYS A 54 -2.29 6.16 0.28
C LYS A 54 -2.08 7.40 -0.59
N ASP A 55 -1.04 8.17 -0.31
CA ASP A 55 -0.67 9.35 -1.10
C ASP A 55 -0.33 8.95 -2.55
N PHE A 56 0.41 7.86 -2.72
CA PHE A 56 0.76 7.33 -4.03
C PHE A 56 -0.49 6.93 -4.84
N PHE A 57 -1.38 6.12 -4.27
CA PHE A 57 -2.64 5.71 -4.93
C PHE A 57 -3.59 6.89 -5.20
N THR A 58 -3.56 7.92 -4.34
CA THR A 58 -4.30 9.16 -4.58
C THR A 58 -3.75 9.93 -5.79
N SER A 59 -2.44 9.86 -6.03
CA SER A 59 -1.77 10.57 -7.13
C SER A 59 -1.82 9.87 -8.48
N LEU A 60 -2.17 8.58 -8.52
CA LEU A 60 -2.24 7.82 -9.77
C LEU A 60 -3.37 8.32 -10.69
N PRO A 61 -3.15 8.34 -12.01
CA PRO A 61 -4.21 8.65 -12.97
C PRO A 61 -5.27 7.54 -12.98
N ASP A 62 -6.52 7.89 -13.29
CA ASP A 62 -7.63 6.92 -13.30
C ASP A 62 -7.39 5.74 -14.26
N ALA A 63 -6.57 5.92 -15.30
CA ALA A 63 -6.16 4.87 -16.24
C ALA A 63 -5.32 3.74 -15.61
N CYS A 64 -4.80 3.92 -14.40
CA CYS A 64 -4.11 2.86 -13.65
C CYS A 64 -5.08 1.88 -12.97
N PHE A 65 -6.37 2.21 -12.92
CA PHE A 65 -7.40 1.41 -12.27
C PHE A 65 -8.36 0.85 -13.31
N ILE A 66 -8.96 -0.30 -13.00
CA ILE A 66 -10.00 -0.94 -13.82
C ILE A 66 -11.21 0.00 -13.93
N ASP A 67 -11.60 0.58 -12.79
CA ASP A 67 -12.70 1.53 -12.65
C ASP A 67 -12.51 2.42 -11.41
N SER A 68 -13.41 3.40 -11.22
CA SER A 68 -13.37 4.31 -10.08
C SER A 68 -13.61 3.61 -8.74
N GLU A 69 -14.45 2.56 -8.72
CA GLU A 69 -14.77 1.82 -7.50
C GLU A 69 -13.52 1.07 -6.98
N GLN A 70 -12.67 0.57 -7.88
CA GLN A 70 -11.41 -0.07 -7.50
C GLN A 70 -10.48 0.91 -6.77
N ARG A 71 -10.36 2.14 -7.26
CA ARG A 71 -9.53 3.17 -6.61
C ARG A 71 -10.09 3.52 -5.23
N GLU A 72 -11.41 3.72 -5.13
CA GLU A 72 -12.08 4.02 -3.87
C GLU A 72 -11.90 2.87 -2.86
N ASN A 73 -12.04 1.62 -3.31
CA ASN A 73 -11.84 0.45 -2.48
C ASN A 73 -10.38 0.33 -2.00
N ALA A 74 -9.40 0.52 -2.87
CA ALA A 74 -7.99 0.51 -2.48
C ALA A 74 -7.68 1.57 -1.42
N LEU A 75 -8.15 2.80 -1.62
CA LEU A 75 -7.96 3.89 -0.65
C LEU A 75 -8.68 3.65 0.67
N LEU A 76 -9.88 3.05 0.64
CA LEU A 76 -10.63 2.66 1.83
C LEU A 76 -9.89 1.57 2.63
N MET A 77 -9.39 0.54 1.96
CA MET A 77 -8.66 -0.56 2.61
C MET A 77 -7.33 -0.08 3.20
N ILE A 78 -6.59 0.78 2.50
CA ILE A 78 -5.37 1.41 3.05
C ILE A 78 -5.73 2.26 4.28
N GLY A 79 -6.85 2.99 4.25
CA GLY A 79 -7.36 3.76 5.40
C GLY A 79 -7.63 2.87 6.62
N LYS A 80 -8.36 1.77 6.45
CA LYS A 80 -8.65 0.82 7.54
C LYS A 80 -7.38 0.24 8.17
N VAL A 81 -6.39 -0.11 7.35
CA VAL A 81 -5.10 -0.64 7.86
C VAL A 81 -4.33 0.41 8.67
N ILE A 82 -4.40 1.68 8.27
CA ILE A 82 -3.82 2.78 9.05
C ILE A 82 -4.53 2.89 10.40
N ASP A 83 -5.85 3.01 10.39
CA ASP A 83 -6.66 3.16 11.61
C ASP A 83 -6.41 1.99 12.58
N TYR A 84 -6.42 0.75 12.08
CA TYR A 84 -6.12 -0.46 12.85
C TYR A 84 -4.73 -0.43 13.49
N LYS A 85 -3.70 -0.01 12.75
CA LYS A 85 -2.33 0.05 13.28
C LYS A 85 -2.13 1.19 14.27
N GLU A 86 -2.87 2.29 14.15
CA GLU A 86 -2.85 3.39 15.12
C GLU A 86 -3.56 3.04 16.43
N GLU A 87 -4.60 2.21 16.39
CA GLU A 87 -5.30 1.73 17.61
C GLU A 87 -4.47 0.75 18.46
N ILE A 88 -3.47 0.09 17.87
CA ILE A 88 -2.65 -0.94 18.53
C ILE A 88 -1.40 -0.34 19.21
N ILE A 89 -1.03 0.90 18.89
CA ILE A 89 0.13 1.63 19.46
C ILE A 89 -0.28 2.42 20.69
#